data_AF-A0A419HJZ7-F1
#
_entry.id   AF-A0A419HJZ7-F1
#
_cell.length_a   1.000
_cell.length_b   1.000
_cell.length_c   1.000
_cell.angle_alpha   90.00
_cell.angle_beta   90.00
_cell.angle_gamma   90.00
#
_symmetry.space_group_name_H-M   'P 1'
#
loop_
_entity.id
_entity.type
_entity.pdbx_description
1 polymer ?
#
loop_
_entity_poly.entity_id
_entity_poly.type
_entity_poly.pdbx_seq_one_letter_code
_entity_poly.pdbx_strand_id
1 'polypeptide(L)' 'MRLRADAGYFDGKLARVAFLEGVEFAIGAKRIAPLWRLLSGLSKQDWTDAIGMDGARVAVASYPWMSA' A
#
# COMPACT_ATOMS: atom_id res chain seq x y z
N MET A 1 13.99 6.00 -10.71
CA MET A 1 13.08 5.31 -11.67
C MET A 1 11.74 5.09 -10.98
N ARG A 2 10.61 5.09 -11.71
CA ARG A 2 9.25 4.96 -11.12
C ARG A 2 8.49 3.78 -11.72
N LEU A 3 8.01 2.87 -10.88
CA LEU A 3 7.24 1.69 -11.27
C LEU A 3 5.74 1.90 -10.99
N ARG A 4 4.90 1.66 -12.00
CA ARG A 4 3.45 1.53 -11.84
C ARG A 4 2.99 0.18 -12.37
N ALA A 5 2.26 -0.56 -11.55
CA ALA A 5 1.76 -1.88 -11.90
C ALA A 5 0.34 -2.07 -11.36
N ASP A 6 -0.46 -2.85 -12.09
CA ASP A 6 -1.80 -3.27 -11.67
C ASP A 6 -1.72 -4.43 -10.66
N ALA A 7 -2.56 -4.42 -9.63
CA ALA A 7 -2.53 -5.47 -8.59
C ALA A 7 -2.93 -6.86 -9.07
N GLY A 8 -3.50 -7.01 -10.27
CA GLY A 8 -3.74 -8.32 -10.88
C GLY A 8 -2.45 -9.13 -11.10
N TYR A 9 -1.28 -8.48 -11.09
CA TYR A 9 0.04 -9.10 -11.31
C TYR A 9 1.07 -8.79 -10.21
N PHE A 10 0.67 -8.15 -9.12
CA PHE A 10 1.61 -7.69 -8.08
C PHE A 10 1.70 -8.68 -6.92
N ASP A 11 2.65 -9.62 -7.00
CA ASP A 11 3.14 -10.42 -5.87
C ASP A 11 3.95 -9.50 -4.93
N GLY A 12 3.78 -9.62 -3.61
CA GLY A 12 4.55 -8.86 -2.61
C GLY A 12 6.07 -8.97 -2.80
N LYS A 13 6.55 -9.99 -3.50
CA LYS A 13 7.96 -10.10 -3.95
C LYS A 13 8.41 -8.93 -4.82
N LEU A 14 7.57 -8.46 -5.74
CA LEU A 14 7.91 -7.33 -6.62
C LEU A 14 8.01 -6.02 -5.85
N ALA A 15 7.13 -5.82 -4.86
CA ALA A 15 7.22 -4.70 -3.91
C ALA A 15 8.56 -4.72 -3.17
N ARG A 16 8.96 -5.90 -2.68
CA ARG A 16 10.18 -6.07 -1.91
C ARG A 16 11.43 -5.80 -2.74
N VAL A 17 11.47 -6.27 -3.98
CA VAL A 17 12.59 -5.99 -4.90
C VAL A 17 12.66 -4.50 -5.21
N ALA A 18 11.53 -3.86 -5.55
CA ALA A 18 11.52 -2.43 -5.84
C ALA A 18 12.01 -1.57 -4.65
N PHE A 19 11.66 -1.96 -3.42
CA PHE A 19 12.19 -1.33 -2.21
C PHE A 19 13.71 -1.49 -2.06
N LEU A 20 14.24 -2.70 -2.25
CA LEU A 20 15.68 -2.97 -2.12
C LEU A 20 16.52 -2.22 -3.17
N GLU A 21 15.97 -2.04 -4.37
CA GLU A 21 16.64 -1.33 -5.47
C GLU A 21 16.43 0.20 -5.42
N GLY A 22 15.80 0.73 -4.37
CA GLY A 22 15.55 2.17 -4.23
C GLY A 22 14.61 2.74 -5.30
N VAL A 23 13.72 1.92 -5.86
CA VAL A 23 12.76 2.32 -6.88
C VAL A 23 11.46 2.79 -6.22
N GLU A 24 11.04 4.01 -6.53
CA GLU A 24 9.72 4.52 -6.15
C GLU A 24 8.61 3.72 -6.88
N PHE A 25 7.63 3.18 -6.14
CA PHE A 25 6.54 2.41 -6.73
C PHE A 25 5.16 2.80 -6.17
N ALA A 26 4.12 2.66 -7.00
CA ALA A 26 2.73 2.81 -6.61
C ALA A 26 1.90 1.59 -7.06
N ILE A 27 1.05 1.06 -6.18
CA ILE A 27 0.29 -0.18 -6.39
C ILE A 27 -1.21 0.11 -6.28
N GLY A 28 -1.96 -0.16 -7.35
CA GLY A 28 -3.42 -0.09 -7.32
C GLY A 28 -4.02 -1.45 -6.97
N ALA A 29 -4.52 -1.63 -5.75
CA ALA A 29 -5.19 -2.87 -5.32
C ALA A 29 -6.64 -2.97 -5.83
N LYS A 30 -7.07 -4.18 -6.26
CA LYS A 30 -8.49 -4.43 -6.57
C LYS A 30 -9.33 -4.21 -5.32
N ARG A 31 -10.40 -3.43 -5.43
CA ARG A 31 -11.34 -3.13 -4.33
C ARG A 31 -12.11 -4.39 -3.95
N ILE A 32 -11.59 -5.16 -3.00
CA ILE A 32 -12.21 -6.36 -2.43
C ILE A 32 -12.74 -6.10 -1.01
N ALA A 33 -13.73 -6.88 -0.55
CA ALA A 33 -14.38 -6.66 0.73
C ALA A 33 -13.41 -6.61 1.95
N PRO A 34 -12.35 -7.45 2.04
CA PRO A 34 -11.36 -7.32 3.11
C PRO A 34 -10.63 -5.98 3.14
N LEU A 35 -10.29 -5.43 1.96
CA LEU A 35 -9.62 -4.13 1.86
C LEU A 35 -10.53 -2.99 2.35
N TRP A 36 -11.83 -3.05 2.02
CA TRP A 36 -12.81 -2.09 2.53
C TRP A 36 -12.97 -2.13 4.05
N ARG A 37 -12.93 -3.34 4.64
CA ARG A 37 -12.98 -3.48 6.10
C ARG A 37 -11.75 -2.89 6.77
N LEU A 38 -10.55 -3.14 6.23
CA LEU A 38 -9.34 -2.50 6.72
C LEU A 38 -9.44 -0.97 6.65
N LEU A 39 -9.88 -0.43 5.50
CA LEU A 39 -10.06 1.01 5.32
C LEU A 39 -11.07 1.60 6.30
N SER A 40 -12.18 0.90 6.57
CA SER A 40 -13.21 1.36 7.51
C SER A 40 -12.72 1.47 8.96
N GLY A 41 -11.65 0.76 9.31
CA GLY A 41 -11.04 0.85 10.64
C GLY A 41 -10.05 2.00 10.80
N LEU A 42 -9.70 2.70 9.72
CA LEU A 42 -8.77 3.82 9.75
C LEU A 42 -9.52 5.14 10.00
N SER A 43 -9.05 5.88 11.00
CA SER A 43 -9.46 7.26 11.27
C SER A 43 -8.66 8.24 10.41
N LYS A 44 -9.08 9.52 10.39
CA LYS A 44 -8.33 10.59 9.70
C LYS A 44 -6.92 10.81 10.29
N GLN A 45 -6.70 10.45 11.55
CA GLN A 45 -5.46 10.67 12.27
C GLN A 45 -4.41 9.60 11.94
N ASP A 46 -4.83 8.45 11.41
CA ASP A 46 -3.94 7.36 11.00
C ASP A 46 -3.19 7.64 9.68
N TRP A 47 -3.59 8.70 8.98
CA TRP A 47 -2.97 9.10 7.71
C TRP A 47 -1.84 10.09 7.96
N THR A 48 -0.69 9.81 7.35
CA THR A 48 0.47 10.70 7.29
C THR A 48 0.79 11.05 5.83
N ASP A 49 1.47 12.17 5.61
CA ASP A 49 1.86 12.57 4.27
C ASP A 49 2.93 11.64 3.70
N ALA A 50 2.78 11.30 2.42
CA ALA A 50 3.71 10.42 1.74
C ALA A 50 5.00 11.18 1.39
N ILE A 51 6.14 10.63 1.77
CA ILE A 51 7.45 11.21 1.44
C ILE A 51 7.64 11.19 -0.09
N GLY A 52 7.87 12.36 -0.68
CA GLY A 52 8.16 12.50 -2.12
C GLY A 52 6.95 12.36 -3.05
N MET A 53 5.72 12.32 -2.53
CA MET A 53 4.49 12.21 -3.32
C MET A 53 3.50 13.30 -2.94
N ASP A 54 3.59 14.45 -3.62
CA ASP A 54 2.78 15.62 -3.31
C ASP A 54 1.27 15.33 -3.40
N GLY A 55 0.53 15.75 -2.38
CA GLY A 55 -0.90 15.47 -2.24
C GLY A 55 -1.29 14.02 -1.92
N ALA A 56 -0.33 13.10 -1.71
CA ALA A 56 -0.61 11.72 -1.33
C ALA A 56 -0.41 11.48 0.18
N ARG A 57 -1.19 10.54 0.73
CA ARG A 57 -1.13 10.15 2.15
C ARG A 57 -1.07 8.62 2.28
N VAL A 58 -0.42 8.14 3.34
CA VAL A 58 -0.26 6.72 3.69
C VAL A 58 -0.82 6.48 5.09
N ALA A 59 -1.45 5.33 5.30
CA ALA A 59 -1.85 4.84 6.61
C ALA A 59 -1.42 3.37 6.77
N VAL A 60 -1.03 2.99 7.99
CA VAL A 60 -0.63 1.61 8.32
C VAL A 60 -1.81 0.92 8.98
N ALA A 61 -2.22 -0.22 8.44
CA ALA A 61 -3.26 -1.07 9.03
C ALA A 61 -2.68 -2.45 9.37
N SER A 62 -2.98 -2.95 10.57
CA SER A 62 -2.69 -4.34 10.92
C SER A 62 -3.65 -5.26 10.16
N TYR A 63 -3.18 -6.45 9.75
CA TYR A 63 -4.01 -7.49 9.16
C TYR A 63 -4.56 -8.38 10.28
N PRO A 64 -5.83 -8.24 10.71
CA PRO A 64 -6.34 -8.96 11.87
C PRO A 64 -6.49 -10.47 11.65
N TRP A 65 -6.37 -10.95 10.40
CA TRP A 65 -6.44 -12.37 10.02
C TRP A 65 -5.07 -12.98 9.70
N MET A 66 -3.98 -12.23 9.86
CA MET A 66 -2.62 -12.75 9.81
C MET A 66 -2.04 -12.65 11.21
N SER A 67 -2.36 -13.61 12.07
CA SER A 67 -1.57 -13.86 13.27
C SER A 67 -0.18 -14.34 12.83
N ALA A 68 0.86 -13.78 13.44
CA ALA A 68 2.26 -14.14 13.22
C ALA A 68 2.54 -15.61 13.58
#